data_AF-A0A7C1S7Z7-F1
#
_entry.id   AF-A0A7C1S7Z7-F1
#
_cell.length_a   1.000
_cell.length_b   1.000
_cell.length_c   1.000
_cell.angle_alpha   90.00
_cell.angle_beta   90.00
_cell.angle_gamma   90.00
#
_symmetry.space_group_name_H-M   'P 1'
#
loop_
_entity.id
_entity.type
_entity.pdbx_description
1 polymer ?
#
loop_
_entity_poly.entity_id
_entity_poly.type
_entity_poly.pdbx_seq_one_letter_code
_entity_poly.pdbx_strand_id
1 'polypeptide(L)'
;MEKKFSDCGVDKQTVKQWIEESNLPKHKIRIPYDQIRPVLVFLKKTLNIHPTFVLNQSFNRYESGELKSVSQKVYARALVLEKSAKKALTSGDRFEIEKVREDTYGKRDGFTLYVRIEEELRFLKKYAKISPKRYLGRSINTYERGKCKRIATWRAEKIKDNCEAIIAQRQDLPFLSLPQSYHKRWMMRLSIVLRSHLANRLLQPGELIFEREILTPSHYRDEYKKSKHTLIQFDMAPSVLGMRRKAFDIMVAKNCDIFRSVGIYTNRWYLPDLYLKELTENDFFELISAKYELMAQNVSRSKPIEACMN
;
A
#
# COMPACT_ATOMS: atom_id res chain seq x y z
N MET A 1 6.64 47.23 -12.27
CA MET A 1 7.49 46.03 -12.28
C MET A 1 8.82 46.28 -12.97
N GLU A 2 8.87 46.89 -14.15
CA GLU A 2 10.12 47.13 -14.91
C GLU A 2 11.23 47.86 -14.13
N LYS A 3 10.90 48.92 -13.35
CA LYS A 3 11.89 49.62 -12.50
C LYS A 3 12.62 48.68 -11.52
N LYS A 4 11.92 47.69 -10.95
CA LYS A 4 12.51 46.74 -9.99
C LYS A 4 13.52 45.79 -10.63
N PHE A 5 13.42 45.54 -11.94
CA PHE A 5 14.36 44.69 -12.67
C PHE A 5 15.59 45.47 -13.13
N SER A 6 15.41 46.75 -13.50
CA SER A 6 16.51 47.65 -13.81
C SER A 6 17.42 47.92 -12.60
N ASP A 7 16.85 48.06 -11.40
CA ASP A 7 17.63 48.24 -10.17
C ASP A 7 18.48 47.00 -9.80
N CYS A 8 18.16 45.83 -10.36
CA CYS A 8 18.93 44.58 -10.20
C CYS A 8 19.90 44.31 -11.37
N GLY A 9 20.12 45.29 -12.26
CA GLY A 9 21.06 45.16 -13.38
C GLY A 9 20.56 44.26 -14.52
N VAL A 10 19.26 43.94 -14.58
CA VAL A 10 18.69 43.13 -15.66
C VAL A 10 18.26 44.05 -16.81
N ASP A 11 18.82 43.81 -17.99
CA ASP A 11 18.54 44.60 -19.18
C ASP A 11 17.08 44.45 -19.66
N LYS A 12 16.55 45.54 -20.22
CA LYS A 12 15.16 45.64 -20.68
C LYS A 12 14.86 44.69 -21.83
N GLN A 13 15.87 44.33 -22.65
CA GLN A 13 15.68 43.33 -23.71
C GLN A 13 15.55 41.92 -23.14
N THR A 14 16.30 41.59 -22.09
CA THR A 14 16.23 40.29 -21.41
C THR A 14 14.87 40.08 -20.74
N VAL A 15 14.33 41.13 -20.09
CA VAL A 15 12.98 41.08 -19.50
C VAL A 15 11.92 40.89 -20.58
N LYS A 16 12.04 41.55 -21.73
CA LYS A 16 11.12 41.37 -22.87
C LYS A 16 11.21 39.95 -23.45
N GLN A 17 12.41 39.40 -23.61
CA GLN A 17 12.59 38.01 -24.05
C GLN A 17 11.97 37.03 -23.06
N TRP A 18 12.15 37.21 -21.75
CA TRP A 18 11.53 36.32 -20.76
C TRP A 18 10.01 36.45 -20.73
N ILE A 19 9.47 37.65 -20.97
CA ILE A 19 8.02 37.85 -21.11
C ILE A 19 7.52 37.12 -22.36
N GLU A 20 8.21 37.23 -23.49
CA GLU A 20 7.87 36.52 -24.73
C GLU A 20 7.99 34.99 -24.56
N GLU A 21 9.06 34.50 -23.93
CA GLU A 21 9.26 33.08 -23.61
C GLU A 21 8.20 32.55 -22.64
N SER A 22 7.77 33.35 -21.67
CA SER A 22 6.70 32.99 -20.73
C SER A 22 5.30 33.05 -21.38
N ASN A 23 5.13 33.91 -22.38
CA ASN A 23 3.89 34.10 -23.13
C ASN A 23 3.78 33.17 -24.34
N LEU A 24 4.84 32.41 -24.69
CA LEU A 24 4.71 31.31 -25.63
C LEU A 24 3.64 30.35 -25.10
N PRO A 25 2.51 30.17 -25.80
CA PRO A 25 1.51 29.23 -25.37
C PRO A 25 2.17 27.86 -25.40
N LYS A 26 2.42 27.26 -24.24
CA LYS A 26 2.73 25.83 -24.13
C LYS A 26 1.62 25.11 -24.87
N HIS A 27 1.85 24.77 -26.14
CA HIS A 27 0.87 24.09 -26.96
C HIS A 27 0.54 22.79 -26.22
N LYS A 28 -0.63 22.77 -25.57
CA LYS A 28 -1.11 21.59 -24.86
C LYS A 28 -1.18 20.48 -25.90
N ILE A 29 -0.24 19.54 -25.84
CA ILE A 29 -0.17 18.41 -26.76
C ILE A 29 -1.57 17.79 -26.82
N ARG A 30 -2.15 17.81 -28.02
CA ARG A 30 -3.49 17.28 -28.28
C ARG A 30 -3.35 15.97 -29.00
N ILE A 31 -4.13 15.00 -28.57
CA ILE A 31 -4.11 13.63 -29.07
C ILE A 31 -5.35 13.43 -29.95
N PRO A 32 -5.21 12.91 -31.17
CA PRO A 32 -6.33 12.62 -32.05
C PRO A 32 -7.35 11.68 -31.40
N TYR A 33 -8.63 11.92 -31.66
CA TYR A 33 -9.73 11.13 -31.08
C TYR A 33 -9.62 9.63 -31.43
N ASP A 34 -9.16 9.30 -32.63
CA ASP A 34 -9.00 7.92 -33.09
C ASP A 34 -8.08 7.09 -32.20
N GLN A 35 -7.12 7.72 -31.53
CA GLN A 35 -6.20 7.03 -30.62
C GLN A 35 -6.84 6.71 -29.26
N ILE A 36 -7.79 7.54 -28.78
CA ILE A 36 -8.49 7.31 -27.51
C ILE A 36 -9.77 6.49 -27.68
N ARG A 37 -10.39 6.51 -28.87
CA ARG A 37 -11.66 5.84 -29.16
C ARG A 37 -11.68 4.35 -28.79
N PRO A 38 -10.68 3.51 -29.11
CA PRO A 38 -10.67 2.10 -28.72
C PRO A 38 -10.78 1.89 -27.21
N VAL A 39 -10.10 2.75 -26.44
CA VAL A 39 -10.11 2.72 -24.97
C VAL A 39 -11.52 3.04 -24.43
N LEU A 40 -12.17 4.05 -25.01
CA LEU A 40 -13.52 4.45 -24.60
C LEU A 40 -14.56 3.37 -24.91
N VAL A 41 -14.47 2.76 -26.09
CA VAL A 41 -15.34 1.65 -26.50
C VAL A 41 -15.14 0.44 -25.58
N PHE A 42 -13.89 0.12 -25.25
CA PHE A 42 -13.57 -0.94 -24.29
C PHE A 42 -14.23 -0.69 -22.93
N LEU A 43 -14.05 0.50 -22.35
CA LEU A 43 -14.63 0.87 -21.05
C LEU A 43 -16.17 0.87 -21.06
N LYS A 44 -16.79 1.30 -22.16
CA LYS A 44 -18.24 1.24 -22.34
C LYS A 44 -18.74 -0.20 -22.42
N LYS A 45 -18.09 -1.07 -23.19
CA LYS A 45 -18.53 -2.45 -23.39
C LYS A 45 -18.32 -3.31 -22.14
N THR A 46 -17.18 -3.18 -21.47
CA THR A 46 -16.83 -4.06 -20.35
C THR A 46 -17.37 -3.56 -19.01
N LEU A 47 -17.23 -2.26 -18.74
CA LEU A 47 -17.60 -1.66 -17.47
C LEU A 47 -18.90 -0.85 -17.53
N ASN A 48 -19.57 -0.74 -18.68
CA ASN A 48 -20.76 0.10 -18.84
C ASN A 48 -20.52 1.55 -18.34
N ILE A 49 -19.32 2.07 -18.58
CA ILE A 49 -18.95 3.45 -18.29
C ILE A 49 -19.25 4.28 -19.53
N HIS A 50 -20.07 5.32 -19.39
CA HIS A 50 -20.36 6.18 -20.54
C HIS A 50 -19.13 7.04 -20.88
N PRO A 51 -18.63 7.05 -22.14
CA PRO A 51 -17.40 7.76 -22.53
C PRO A 51 -17.36 9.25 -22.15
N THR A 52 -18.51 9.91 -22.12
CA THR A 52 -18.66 11.31 -21.67
C THR A 52 -18.01 11.60 -20.32
N PHE A 53 -18.05 10.66 -19.36
CA PHE A 53 -17.45 10.84 -18.02
C PHE A 53 -15.92 10.78 -18.03
N VAL A 54 -15.34 10.11 -19.03
CA VAL A 54 -13.89 10.08 -19.23
C VAL A 54 -13.44 11.34 -19.97
N LEU A 55 -14.20 11.76 -20.98
CA LEU A 55 -13.91 12.90 -21.84
C LEU A 55 -14.22 14.27 -21.22
N ASN A 56 -15.01 14.31 -20.14
CA ASN A 56 -15.60 15.53 -19.56
C ASN A 56 -16.33 16.42 -20.60
N GLN A 57 -16.76 15.82 -21.71
CA GLN A 57 -17.48 16.44 -22.83
C GLN A 57 -18.38 15.40 -23.49
N SER A 58 -19.44 15.86 -24.17
CA SER A 58 -20.38 14.98 -24.86
C SER A 58 -19.64 14.08 -25.86
N PHE A 59 -19.78 12.77 -25.69
CA PHE A 59 -19.20 11.76 -26.57
C PHE A 59 -19.63 11.94 -28.03
N ASN A 60 -20.89 12.36 -28.26
CA ASN A 60 -21.45 12.53 -29.59
C ASN A 60 -20.70 13.59 -30.41
N ARG A 61 -20.13 14.61 -29.77
CA ARG A 61 -19.35 15.65 -30.46
C ARG A 61 -18.05 15.13 -31.05
N TYR A 62 -17.51 14.05 -30.49
CA TYR A 62 -16.33 13.40 -31.05
C TYR A 62 -16.72 12.44 -32.18
N GLU A 63 -17.78 11.66 -32.01
CA GLU A 63 -18.28 10.77 -33.08
C GLU A 63 -18.83 11.55 -34.29
N SER A 64 -19.40 12.75 -34.10
CA SER A 64 -19.85 13.63 -35.20
C SER A 64 -18.71 14.39 -35.89
N GLY A 65 -17.49 14.34 -35.35
CA GLY A 65 -16.32 15.04 -35.89
C GLY A 65 -16.23 16.53 -35.53
N GLU A 66 -17.15 17.07 -34.71
CA GLU A 66 -17.05 18.44 -34.16
C GLU A 66 -15.79 18.62 -33.31
N LEU A 67 -15.40 17.58 -32.56
CA LEU A 67 -14.18 17.54 -31.77
C LEU A 67 -13.26 16.43 -32.28
N LYS A 68 -12.08 16.83 -32.76
CA LYS A 68 -11.12 15.90 -33.39
C LYS A 68 -10.00 15.43 -32.45
N SER A 69 -9.83 16.08 -31.30
CA SER A 69 -8.73 15.80 -30.39
C SER A 69 -9.06 16.04 -28.92
N VAL A 70 -8.35 15.34 -28.06
CA VAL A 70 -8.42 15.44 -26.61
C VAL A 70 -7.10 15.94 -26.03
N SER A 71 -7.12 16.48 -24.81
CA SER A 71 -5.88 16.81 -24.11
C SER A 71 -5.11 15.55 -23.71
N GLN A 72 -3.77 15.62 -23.67
CA GLN A 72 -2.92 14.54 -23.17
C GLN A 72 -3.32 14.06 -21.76
N LYS A 73 -3.77 14.96 -20.89
CA LYS A 73 -4.25 14.62 -19.53
C LYS A 73 -5.45 13.68 -19.55
N VAL A 74 -6.41 13.92 -20.46
CA VAL A 74 -7.61 13.07 -20.62
C VAL A 74 -7.21 11.70 -21.15
N TYR A 75 -6.31 11.65 -22.14
CA TYR A 75 -5.80 10.40 -22.68
C TYR A 75 -5.04 9.57 -21.63
N ALA A 76 -4.13 10.20 -20.89
CA ALA A 76 -3.40 9.53 -19.81
C ALA A 76 -4.36 8.96 -18.75
N ARG A 77 -5.40 9.73 -18.37
CA ARG A 77 -6.45 9.26 -17.46
C ARG A 77 -7.20 8.05 -18.03
N ALA A 78 -7.56 8.07 -19.32
CA ALA A 78 -8.24 6.97 -19.97
C ALA A 78 -7.40 5.68 -19.99
N LEU A 79 -6.09 5.78 -20.28
CA LEU A 79 -5.17 4.65 -20.22
C LEU A 79 -5.02 4.07 -18.81
N VAL A 80 -4.96 4.92 -17.78
CA VAL A 80 -4.93 4.46 -16.39
C VAL A 80 -6.22 3.71 -16.05
N LEU A 81 -7.38 4.24 -16.45
CA LEU A 81 -8.67 3.58 -16.26
C LEU A 81 -8.73 2.24 -17.01
N GLU A 82 -8.21 2.16 -18.24
CA GLU A 82 -8.14 0.93 -19.01
C GLU A 82 -7.30 -0.14 -18.32
N LYS A 83 -6.10 0.23 -17.82
CA LYS A 83 -5.22 -0.68 -17.09
C LYS A 83 -5.90 -1.19 -15.82
N SER A 84 -6.53 -0.30 -15.04
CA SER A 84 -7.28 -0.68 -13.84
C SER A 84 -8.47 -1.56 -14.16
N ALA A 85 -9.20 -1.28 -15.25
CA ALA A 85 -10.31 -2.09 -15.72
C ALA A 85 -9.86 -3.50 -16.12
N LYS A 86 -8.76 -3.63 -16.87
CA LYS A 86 -8.18 -4.93 -17.24
C LYS A 86 -7.78 -5.72 -16.00
N LYS A 87 -7.10 -5.08 -15.03
CA LYS A 87 -6.75 -5.71 -13.74
C LYS A 87 -7.97 -6.21 -12.97
N ALA A 88 -9.00 -5.37 -12.86
CA ALA A 88 -10.25 -5.74 -12.20
C ALA A 88 -10.94 -6.91 -12.90
N LEU A 89 -10.96 -6.93 -14.24
CA LEU A 89 -11.52 -8.05 -15.01
C LEU A 89 -10.72 -9.33 -14.84
N THR A 90 -9.38 -9.27 -14.78
CA THR A 90 -8.54 -10.45 -14.52
C THR A 90 -8.70 -11.00 -13.10
N SER A 91 -8.98 -10.13 -12.12
CA SER A 91 -9.23 -10.57 -10.74
C SER A 91 -10.54 -11.36 -10.60
N GLY A 92 -11.51 -11.10 -11.49
CA GLY A 92 -12.89 -11.61 -11.37
C GLY A 92 -13.68 -11.02 -10.19
N ASP A 93 -13.09 -10.12 -9.39
CA ASP A 93 -13.74 -9.55 -8.21
C ASP A 93 -14.73 -8.45 -8.61
N ARG A 94 -16.00 -8.70 -8.29
CA ARG A 94 -17.11 -7.75 -8.51
C ARG A 94 -16.85 -6.42 -7.78
N PHE A 95 -16.20 -6.44 -6.62
CA PHE A 95 -15.87 -5.24 -5.87
C PHE A 95 -14.89 -4.34 -6.64
N GLU A 96 -13.82 -4.92 -7.22
CA GLU A 96 -12.85 -4.15 -7.99
C GLU A 96 -13.49 -3.50 -9.22
N ILE A 97 -14.38 -4.23 -9.91
CA ILE A 97 -15.14 -3.73 -11.06
C ILE A 97 -16.00 -2.51 -10.67
N GLU A 98 -16.76 -2.59 -9.57
CA GLU A 98 -17.58 -1.46 -9.10
C GLU A 98 -16.74 -0.31 -8.53
N LYS A 99 -15.57 -0.60 -7.96
CA LYS A 99 -14.64 0.44 -7.50
C LYS A 99 -14.09 1.26 -8.66
N VAL A 100 -13.69 0.61 -9.77
CA VAL A 100 -13.25 1.33 -10.99
C VAL A 100 -14.38 2.19 -11.56
N ARG A 101 -15.63 1.70 -11.53
CA ARG A 101 -16.80 2.50 -11.90
C ARG A 101 -16.95 3.72 -10.99
N GLU A 102 -16.86 3.55 -9.67
CA GLU A 102 -17.00 4.65 -8.71
C GLU A 102 -15.89 5.70 -8.85
N ASP A 103 -14.64 5.27 -9.04
CA ASP A 103 -13.51 6.18 -9.28
C ASP A 103 -13.70 7.00 -10.58
N THR A 104 -14.48 6.49 -11.54
CA THR A 104 -14.80 7.20 -12.78
C THR A 104 -15.96 8.19 -12.63
N TYR A 105 -17.04 7.79 -11.95
CA TYR A 105 -18.22 8.64 -11.73
C TYR A 105 -18.06 9.65 -10.59
N GLY A 106 -17.04 9.47 -9.74
CA GLY A 106 -16.82 10.26 -8.54
C GLY A 106 -17.30 9.52 -7.28
N LYS A 107 -16.45 9.56 -6.25
CA LYS A 107 -16.78 9.06 -4.91
C LYS A 107 -17.86 9.94 -4.30
N ARG A 108 -18.78 9.33 -3.55
CA ARG A 108 -19.79 10.06 -2.79
C ARG A 108 -19.47 9.94 -1.31
N ASP A 109 -19.11 11.05 -0.69
CA ASP A 109 -18.74 11.08 0.72
C ASP A 109 -19.90 10.65 1.61
N GLY A 110 -19.59 9.88 2.66
CA GLY A 110 -20.58 9.32 3.57
C GLY A 110 -21.35 8.10 3.02
N PHE A 111 -20.94 7.55 1.88
CA PHE A 111 -21.51 6.32 1.34
C PHE A 111 -20.46 5.23 1.10
N THR A 112 -20.89 3.99 1.29
CA THR A 112 -20.11 2.78 1.02
C THR A 112 -20.78 1.96 -0.09
N LEU A 113 -20.00 1.31 -0.95
CA LEU A 113 -20.52 0.38 -1.94
C LEU A 113 -21.16 -0.85 -1.27
N TYR A 114 -22.35 -1.23 -1.73
CA TYR A 114 -23.08 -2.40 -1.24
C TYR A 114 -22.26 -3.69 -1.36
N VAL A 115 -21.53 -3.85 -2.48
CA VAL A 115 -20.71 -5.06 -2.74
C VAL A 115 -19.70 -5.30 -1.61
N ARG A 116 -19.24 -4.24 -0.92
CA ARG A 116 -18.30 -4.35 0.20
C ARG A 116 -18.89 -4.98 1.46
N ILE A 117 -20.22 -4.95 1.62
CA ILE A 117 -20.91 -5.43 2.83
C ILE A 117 -21.91 -6.56 2.54
N GLU A 118 -21.93 -7.03 1.29
CA GLU A 118 -22.89 -8.02 0.81
C GLU A 118 -22.73 -9.34 1.58
N GLU A 119 -21.49 -9.75 1.84
CA GLU A 119 -21.19 -10.96 2.61
C GLU A 119 -21.63 -10.83 4.07
N GLU A 120 -21.34 -9.69 4.71
CA GLU A 120 -21.74 -9.41 6.09
C GLU A 120 -23.26 -9.44 6.24
N LEU A 121 -24.02 -8.89 5.27
CA LEU A 121 -25.47 -8.95 5.29
C LEU A 121 -26.01 -10.37 5.11
N ARG A 122 -25.40 -11.17 4.23
CA ARG A 122 -25.76 -12.58 4.06
C ARG A 122 -25.47 -13.39 5.32
N PHE A 123 -24.34 -13.11 5.98
CA PHE A 123 -23.97 -13.68 7.27
C PHE A 123 -25.00 -13.36 8.35
N LEU A 124 -25.36 -12.08 8.53
CA LEU A 124 -26.38 -11.68 9.50
C LEU A 124 -27.75 -12.31 9.20
N LYS A 125 -28.15 -12.40 7.93
CA LYS A 125 -29.39 -13.06 7.56
C LYS A 125 -29.39 -14.54 7.96
N LYS A 126 -28.27 -15.25 7.75
CA LYS A 126 -28.14 -16.69 7.99
C LYS A 126 -28.01 -17.01 9.48
N TYR A 127 -27.13 -16.32 10.20
CA TYR A 127 -26.75 -16.68 11.58
C TYR A 127 -27.47 -15.85 12.64
N ALA A 128 -27.80 -14.58 12.34
CA ALA A 128 -28.56 -13.71 13.25
C ALA A 128 -30.07 -13.79 13.06
N LYS A 129 -30.52 -14.37 11.93
CA LYS A 129 -31.91 -14.25 11.43
C LYS A 129 -32.38 -12.79 11.29
N ILE A 130 -31.45 -11.83 11.17
CA ILE A 130 -31.78 -10.41 10.99
C ILE A 130 -32.02 -10.13 9.51
N SER A 131 -33.20 -9.57 9.20
CA SER A 131 -33.52 -9.21 7.82
C SER A 131 -32.64 -8.05 7.31
N PRO A 132 -32.01 -8.18 6.12
CA PRO A 132 -31.25 -7.09 5.50
C PRO A 132 -32.05 -5.79 5.32
N LYS A 133 -33.39 -5.89 5.20
CA LYS A 133 -34.28 -4.73 5.10
C LYS A 133 -34.15 -3.79 6.31
N ARG A 134 -33.83 -4.31 7.49
CA ARG A 134 -33.63 -3.52 8.72
C ARG A 134 -32.49 -2.52 8.59
N TYR A 135 -31.43 -2.88 7.87
CA TYR A 135 -30.28 -2.00 7.64
C TYR A 135 -30.44 -1.16 6.38
N LEU A 136 -30.90 -1.80 5.31
CA LEU A 136 -30.95 -1.17 4.00
C LEU A 136 -32.15 -0.23 3.81
N GLY A 137 -33.20 -0.38 4.64
CA GLY A 137 -34.49 0.30 4.49
C GLY A 137 -35.31 -0.15 3.26
N ARG A 138 -34.74 -1.02 2.42
CA ARG A 138 -35.31 -1.56 1.19
C ARG A 138 -35.01 -3.06 1.07
N SER A 139 -35.63 -3.73 0.11
CA SER A 139 -35.32 -5.14 -0.17
C SER A 139 -33.89 -5.29 -0.69
N ILE A 140 -33.24 -6.39 -0.31
CA ILE A 140 -31.88 -6.74 -0.77
C ILE A 140 -31.80 -6.85 -2.30
N ASN A 141 -32.86 -7.35 -2.93
CA ASN A 141 -32.99 -7.46 -4.39
C ASN A 141 -32.80 -6.12 -5.12
N THR A 142 -33.12 -4.99 -4.48
CA THR A 142 -32.89 -3.66 -5.06
C THR A 142 -31.40 -3.39 -5.27
N TYR A 143 -30.56 -3.91 -4.37
CA TYR A 143 -29.12 -3.76 -4.42
C TYR A 143 -28.48 -4.82 -5.31
N GLU A 144 -28.92 -6.07 -5.21
CA GLU A 144 -28.41 -7.18 -6.03
C GLU A 144 -28.64 -6.95 -7.53
N ARG A 145 -29.83 -6.41 -7.90
CA ARG A 145 -30.17 -6.03 -9.28
C ARG A 145 -29.51 -4.73 -9.75
N GLY A 146 -28.68 -4.09 -8.92
CA GLY A 146 -27.92 -2.89 -9.28
C GLY A 146 -28.71 -1.58 -9.31
N LYS A 147 -29.99 -1.56 -8.88
CA LYS A 147 -30.79 -0.33 -8.79
C LYS A 147 -30.30 0.61 -7.68
N CYS A 148 -29.73 0.06 -6.62
CA CYS A 148 -29.06 0.81 -5.55
C CYS A 148 -27.66 0.22 -5.32
N LYS A 149 -26.62 1.03 -5.50
CA LYS A 149 -25.23 0.57 -5.35
C LYS A 149 -24.58 0.96 -4.03
N ARG A 150 -25.21 1.89 -3.30
CA ARG A 150 -24.62 2.59 -2.17
C ARG A 150 -25.50 2.51 -0.95
N ILE A 151 -24.86 2.50 0.21
CA ILE A 151 -25.47 2.59 1.53
C ILE A 151 -24.76 3.70 2.32
N ALA A 152 -25.44 4.30 3.29
CA ALA A 152 -24.77 5.25 4.17
C ALA A 152 -23.66 4.54 4.98
N THR A 153 -22.51 5.19 5.17
CA THR A 153 -21.34 4.59 5.83
C THR A 153 -21.65 4.14 7.27
N TRP A 154 -22.38 4.96 8.04
CA TRP A 154 -22.81 4.59 9.40
C TRP A 154 -23.67 3.32 9.44
N ARG A 155 -24.45 3.02 8.37
CA ARG A 155 -25.20 1.76 8.27
C ARG A 155 -24.27 0.60 8.01
N ALA A 156 -23.24 0.80 7.20
CA ALA A 156 -22.21 -0.20 6.93
C ALA A 156 -21.44 -0.56 8.20
N GLU A 157 -21.10 0.44 9.02
CA GLU A 157 -20.47 0.25 10.33
C GLU A 157 -21.38 -0.53 11.27
N LYS A 158 -22.64 -0.11 11.42
CA LYS A 158 -23.63 -0.83 12.24
C LYS A 158 -23.82 -2.30 11.81
N ILE A 159 -23.70 -2.62 10.52
CA ILE A 159 -23.73 -4.01 10.03
C ILE A 159 -22.52 -4.78 10.55
N LYS A 160 -21.31 -4.20 10.46
CA LYS A 160 -20.08 -4.82 10.95
C LYS A 160 -20.12 -5.02 12.47
N ASP A 161 -20.55 -4.03 13.23
CA ASP A 161 -20.63 -4.13 14.70
C ASP A 161 -21.56 -5.27 15.12
N ASN A 162 -22.68 -5.45 14.42
CA ASN A 162 -23.59 -6.57 14.68
C ASN A 162 -22.98 -7.92 14.29
N CYS A 163 -22.19 -8.00 13.21
CA CYS A 163 -21.44 -9.21 12.89
C CYS A 163 -20.45 -9.53 14.01
N GLU A 164 -19.67 -8.55 14.47
CA GLU A 164 -18.72 -8.70 15.57
C GLU A 164 -19.39 -9.19 16.85
N ALA A 165 -20.54 -8.60 17.22
CA ALA A 165 -21.30 -9.03 18.39
C ALA A 165 -21.73 -10.50 18.32
N ILE A 166 -22.19 -10.97 17.15
CA ILE A 166 -22.62 -12.36 16.98
C ILE A 166 -21.44 -13.32 16.99
N ILE A 167 -20.35 -12.96 16.35
CA ILE A 167 -19.12 -13.76 16.32
C ILE A 167 -18.57 -13.90 17.75
N ALA A 168 -18.64 -12.85 18.56
CA ALA A 168 -18.22 -12.89 19.96
C ALA A 168 -19.14 -13.77 20.83
N GLN A 169 -20.45 -13.77 20.56
CA GLN A 169 -21.43 -14.55 21.33
C GLN A 169 -21.45 -16.04 20.94
N ARG A 170 -21.22 -16.36 19.67
CA ARG A 170 -21.31 -17.73 19.14
C ARG A 170 -19.94 -18.28 18.77
N GLN A 171 -19.32 -18.95 19.74
CA GLN A 171 -18.01 -19.59 19.57
C GLN A 171 -18.07 -20.90 18.76
N ASP A 172 -19.26 -21.43 18.52
CA ASP A 172 -19.53 -22.64 17.75
C ASP A 172 -19.57 -22.41 16.22
N LEU A 173 -19.40 -21.17 15.76
CA LEU A 173 -19.44 -20.85 14.35
C LEU A 173 -18.21 -21.40 13.62
N PRO A 174 -18.40 -22.19 12.54
CA PRO A 174 -17.27 -22.64 11.72
C PRO A 174 -16.53 -21.45 11.13
N PHE A 175 -15.20 -21.46 11.17
CA PHE A 175 -14.38 -20.37 10.63
C PHE A 175 -14.80 -20.00 9.20
N LEU A 176 -14.96 -21.00 8.32
CA LEU A 176 -15.35 -20.83 6.91
C LEU A 176 -16.72 -20.18 6.69
N SER A 177 -17.54 -20.07 7.74
CA SER A 177 -18.84 -19.42 7.65
C SER A 177 -18.79 -17.92 7.86
N LEU A 178 -17.64 -17.39 8.30
CA LEU A 178 -17.44 -15.96 8.54
C LEU A 178 -17.28 -15.22 7.19
N PRO A 179 -17.60 -13.91 7.15
CA PRO A 179 -17.32 -13.10 5.96
C PRO A 179 -15.80 -13.03 5.68
N GLN A 180 -15.41 -12.86 4.41
CA GLN A 180 -14.01 -12.91 4.00
C GLN A 180 -13.14 -11.82 4.68
N SER A 181 -13.75 -10.68 4.98
CA SER A 181 -13.14 -9.60 5.76
C SER A 181 -12.66 -10.07 7.14
N TYR A 182 -13.43 -10.95 7.79
CA TYR A 182 -13.08 -11.55 9.07
C TYR A 182 -12.05 -12.66 8.93
N HIS A 183 -12.11 -13.50 7.89
CA HIS A 183 -11.07 -14.49 7.63
C HIS A 183 -9.69 -13.84 7.57
N LYS A 184 -9.54 -12.78 6.78
CA LYS A 184 -8.27 -12.04 6.65
C LYS A 184 -7.81 -11.48 8.00
N ARG A 185 -8.72 -10.89 8.78
CA ARG A 185 -8.41 -10.31 10.09
C ARG A 185 -7.95 -11.37 11.10
N TRP A 186 -8.63 -12.51 11.14
CA TRP A 186 -8.27 -13.62 12.02
C TRP A 186 -6.96 -14.28 11.60
N MET A 187 -6.74 -14.50 10.30
CA MET A 187 -5.46 -15.01 9.79
C MET A 187 -4.30 -14.07 10.12
N MET A 188 -4.49 -12.75 10.00
CA MET A 188 -3.47 -11.78 10.42
C MET A 188 -3.20 -11.84 11.93
N ARG A 189 -4.24 -11.99 12.76
CA ARG A 189 -4.04 -12.14 14.22
C ARG A 189 -3.29 -13.43 14.55
N LEU A 190 -3.67 -14.54 13.91
CA LEU A 190 -3.03 -15.84 14.12
C LEU A 190 -1.57 -15.82 13.65
N SER A 191 -1.27 -15.20 12.50
CA SER A 191 0.12 -15.06 12.05
C SER A 191 0.95 -14.21 13.02
N ILE A 192 0.40 -13.13 13.58
CA ILE A 192 1.08 -12.33 14.60
C ILE A 192 1.36 -13.16 15.86
N VAL A 193 0.38 -13.93 16.34
CA VAL A 193 0.53 -14.77 17.53
C VAL A 193 1.56 -15.87 17.29
N LEU A 194 1.51 -16.55 16.14
CA LEU A 194 2.49 -17.58 15.78
C LEU A 194 3.90 -17.00 15.67
N ARG A 195 4.06 -15.86 14.97
CA ARG A 195 5.35 -15.15 14.89
C ARG A 195 5.88 -14.80 16.27
N SER A 196 5.01 -14.30 17.15
CA SER A 196 5.39 -13.96 18.53
C SER A 196 5.76 -15.20 19.34
N HIS A 197 5.04 -16.32 19.17
CA HIS A 197 5.35 -17.57 19.85
C HIS A 197 6.67 -18.17 19.37
N LEU A 198 6.92 -18.17 18.07
CA LEU A 198 8.19 -18.62 17.48
C LEU A 198 9.35 -17.74 17.94
N ALA A 199 9.18 -16.41 17.91
CA ALA A 199 10.17 -15.47 18.44
C ALA A 199 10.44 -15.68 19.94
N ASN A 200 9.42 -16.01 20.73
CA ASN A 200 9.58 -16.36 22.14
C ASN A 200 10.29 -17.71 22.35
N ARG A 201 10.07 -18.70 21.48
CA ARG A 201 10.84 -19.95 21.52
C ARG A 201 12.32 -19.71 21.17
N LEU A 202 12.59 -18.83 20.20
CA LEU A 202 13.94 -18.38 19.84
C LEU A 202 14.67 -17.64 20.96
N LEU A 203 14.01 -17.25 22.05
CA LEU A 203 14.66 -16.72 23.26
C LEU A 203 15.24 -17.82 24.17
N GLN A 204 14.87 -19.09 23.97
CA GLN A 204 15.39 -20.19 24.78
C GLN A 204 16.86 -20.47 24.44
N PRO A 205 17.70 -20.81 25.44
CA PRO A 205 19.16 -20.83 25.33
C PRO A 205 19.76 -21.89 24.38
N GLY A 206 18.94 -22.70 23.68
CA GLY A 206 19.39 -23.74 22.76
C GLY A 206 19.47 -23.35 21.28
N GLU A 207 18.90 -22.21 20.86
CA GLU A 207 18.74 -21.87 19.43
C GLU A 207 19.78 -20.85 18.90
N LEU A 208 20.91 -20.71 19.60
CA LEU A 208 22.05 -19.85 19.18
C LEU A 208 22.62 -20.23 17.81
N ILE A 209 22.50 -21.50 17.41
CA ILE A 209 23.02 -22.00 16.13
C ILE A 209 22.19 -21.45 14.96
N PHE A 210 20.86 -21.55 15.06
CA PHE A 210 19.94 -21.05 14.03
C PHE A 210 20.05 -19.54 13.84
N GLU A 211 20.18 -18.81 14.95
CA GLU A 211 20.40 -17.37 14.91
C GLU A 211 21.72 -17.01 14.22
N ARG A 212 22.80 -17.70 14.58
CA ARG A 212 24.11 -17.48 13.95
C ARG A 212 24.08 -17.83 12.48
N GLU A 213 23.43 -18.91 12.08
CA GLU A 213 23.30 -19.32 10.68
C GLU A 213 22.63 -18.25 9.82
N ILE A 214 21.58 -17.60 10.32
CA ILE A 214 20.88 -16.51 9.62
C ILE A 214 21.71 -15.24 9.57
N LEU A 215 22.40 -14.90 10.66
CA LEU A 215 23.17 -13.66 10.76
C LEU A 215 24.54 -13.76 10.10
N THR A 216 25.07 -14.96 9.86
CA THR A 216 26.41 -15.16 9.29
C THR A 216 26.45 -14.62 7.86
N PRO A 217 27.46 -13.82 7.49
CA PRO A 217 27.60 -13.32 6.12
C PRO A 217 27.76 -14.47 5.13
N SER A 218 27.12 -14.37 3.96
CA SER A 218 27.26 -15.39 2.91
C SER A 218 28.58 -15.24 2.14
N HIS A 219 29.19 -14.05 2.18
CA HIS A 219 30.41 -13.74 1.44
C HIS A 219 31.62 -13.54 2.34
N TYR A 220 32.81 -13.72 1.76
CA TYR A 220 34.06 -13.38 2.43
C TYR A 220 34.22 -11.88 2.60
N ARG A 221 34.90 -11.45 3.67
CA ARG A 221 35.09 -10.05 4.06
C ARG A 221 35.60 -9.15 2.92
N ASP A 222 36.44 -9.68 2.04
CA ASP A 222 37.04 -8.91 0.95
C ASP A 222 36.06 -8.65 -0.20
N GLU A 223 34.99 -9.42 -0.31
CA GLU A 223 33.93 -9.18 -1.29
C GLU A 223 33.08 -7.96 -0.90
N TYR A 224 32.81 -7.82 0.40
CA TYR A 224 32.11 -6.65 0.94
C TYR A 224 32.91 -5.35 0.82
N LYS A 225 34.23 -5.43 0.68
CA LYS A 225 35.13 -4.27 0.47
C LYS A 225 35.26 -3.85 -0.98
N LYS A 226 34.76 -4.63 -1.95
CA LYS A 226 34.84 -4.28 -3.37
C LYS A 226 34.07 -2.97 -3.60
N SER A 227 34.67 -2.05 -4.36
CA SER A 227 34.21 -0.66 -4.59
C SER A 227 32.81 -0.50 -5.22
N LYS A 228 32.11 -1.61 -5.50
CA LYS A 228 30.77 -1.63 -6.07
C LYS A 228 29.66 -1.51 -5.03
N HIS A 229 29.95 -1.57 -3.73
CA HIS A 229 28.94 -1.66 -2.68
C HIS A 229 28.93 -0.40 -1.81
N THR A 230 27.73 0.17 -1.62
CA THR A 230 27.54 1.33 -0.77
C THR A 230 27.75 0.93 0.69
N LEU A 231 28.48 1.75 1.45
CA LEU A 231 28.63 1.57 2.89
C LEU A 231 27.55 2.37 3.61
N ILE A 232 26.79 1.69 4.47
CA ILE A 232 25.71 2.28 5.26
C ILE A 232 26.20 2.50 6.68
N GLN A 233 25.99 3.71 7.22
CA GLN A 233 26.34 4.00 8.61
C GLN A 233 25.55 3.09 9.55
N PHE A 234 26.22 2.64 10.62
CA PHE A 234 25.63 1.74 11.60
C PHE A 234 24.29 2.24 12.16
N ASP A 235 24.16 3.55 12.39
CA ASP A 235 22.95 4.19 12.89
C ASP A 235 21.75 4.12 11.92
N MET A 236 22.02 3.95 10.62
CA MET A 236 21.01 3.84 9.56
C MET A 236 20.63 2.39 9.27
N ALA A 237 21.48 1.42 9.63
CA ALA A 237 21.22 -0.01 9.40
C ALA A 237 19.87 -0.51 9.97
N PRO A 238 19.40 -0.10 11.17
CA PRO A 238 18.08 -0.51 11.66
C PRO A 238 16.94 -0.12 10.72
N SER A 239 17.04 1.06 10.11
CA SER A 239 16.00 1.57 9.20
C SER A 239 15.91 0.75 7.91
N VAL A 240 17.06 0.27 7.43
CA VAL A 240 17.17 -0.60 6.25
C VAL A 240 16.60 -1.98 6.54
N LEU A 241 16.85 -2.51 7.74
CA LEU A 241 16.34 -3.80 8.23
C LEU A 241 14.89 -3.75 8.73
N GLY A 242 14.25 -2.57 8.70
CA GLY A 242 12.86 -2.40 9.13
C GLY A 242 12.64 -2.60 10.64
N MET A 243 13.65 -2.36 11.46
CA MET A 243 13.61 -2.59 12.92
C MET A 243 13.98 -1.34 13.72
N ARG A 244 13.60 -1.31 15.01
CA ARG A 244 13.91 -0.25 15.96
C ARG A 244 15.39 -0.29 16.32
N ARG A 245 16.00 0.89 16.50
CA ARG A 245 17.41 1.03 16.90
C ARG A 245 17.76 0.19 18.13
N LYS A 246 16.93 0.23 19.18
CA LYS A 246 17.16 -0.58 20.39
C LYS A 246 17.18 -2.09 20.13
N ALA A 247 16.32 -2.59 19.24
CA ALA A 247 16.30 -4.01 18.88
C ALA A 247 17.57 -4.39 18.13
N PHE A 248 17.98 -3.55 17.18
CA PHE A 248 19.23 -3.70 16.46
C PHE A 248 20.46 -3.67 17.38
N ASP A 249 20.53 -2.72 18.32
CA ASP A 249 21.64 -2.61 19.27
C ASP A 249 21.77 -3.89 20.12
N ILE A 250 20.65 -4.47 20.58
CA ILE A 250 20.65 -5.73 21.33
C ILE A 250 21.11 -6.89 20.45
N MET A 251 20.68 -6.93 19.19
CA MET A 251 21.11 -7.95 18.21
C MET A 251 22.61 -7.92 17.97
N VAL A 252 23.15 -6.72 17.80
CA VAL A 252 24.58 -6.49 17.61
C VAL A 252 25.36 -6.86 18.86
N ALA A 253 24.89 -6.46 20.04
CA ALA A 253 25.57 -6.75 21.30
C ALA A 253 25.68 -8.26 21.54
N LYS A 254 24.63 -9.02 21.21
CA LYS A 254 24.63 -10.49 21.36
C LYS A 254 25.45 -11.23 20.30
N ASN A 255 25.57 -10.68 19.09
CA ASN A 255 26.29 -11.30 17.96
C ASN A 255 27.48 -10.46 17.51
N CYS A 256 28.20 -9.86 18.46
CA CYS A 256 29.22 -8.87 18.16
C CYS A 256 30.37 -9.42 17.29
N ASP A 257 30.63 -10.72 17.37
CA ASP A 257 31.60 -11.45 16.56
C ASP A 257 31.24 -11.39 15.06
N ILE A 258 29.97 -11.65 14.72
CA ILE A 258 29.47 -11.59 13.35
C ILE A 258 29.56 -10.16 12.82
N PHE A 259 29.01 -9.19 13.55
CA PHE A 259 29.00 -7.80 13.09
C PHE A 259 30.40 -7.18 12.99
N ARG A 260 31.36 -7.61 13.83
CA ARG A 260 32.78 -7.20 13.71
C ARG A 260 33.45 -7.81 12.48
N SER A 261 33.08 -9.03 12.08
CA SER A 261 33.64 -9.68 10.89
C SER A 261 33.28 -8.95 9.59
N VAL A 262 32.07 -8.40 9.52
CA VAL A 262 31.54 -7.70 8.34
C VAL A 262 31.76 -6.19 8.43
N GLY A 263 31.75 -5.64 9.64
CA GLY A 263 31.85 -4.21 9.90
C GLY A 263 33.17 -3.60 9.43
N ILE A 264 33.08 -2.38 8.91
CA ILE A 264 34.22 -1.57 8.49
C ILE A 264 34.28 -0.33 9.37
N TYR A 265 35.44 -0.08 9.96
CA TYR A 265 35.69 1.10 10.78
C TYR A 265 36.65 2.05 10.05
N THR A 266 36.16 3.24 9.75
CA THR A 266 36.91 4.30 9.02
C THR A 266 36.79 5.67 9.69
N ASN A 267 36.46 5.69 11.00
CA ASN A 267 36.14 6.80 11.93
C ASN A 267 34.75 6.62 12.57
N ARG A 268 33.84 5.96 11.85
CA ARG A 268 32.56 5.45 12.35
C ARG A 268 32.42 3.99 11.90
N TRP A 269 31.52 3.25 12.55
CA TRP A 269 31.16 1.91 12.11
C TRP A 269 30.22 1.97 10.90
N TYR A 270 30.52 1.16 9.90
CA TYR A 270 29.72 0.99 8.69
C TYR A 270 29.44 -0.49 8.44
N LEU A 271 28.26 -0.77 7.89
CA LEU A 271 27.89 -2.07 7.35
C LEU A 271 27.75 -1.97 5.82
N PRO A 272 28.24 -2.96 5.07
CA PRO A 272 28.01 -3.05 3.63
C PRO A 272 26.52 -3.19 3.31
N ASP A 273 26.02 -2.45 2.32
CA ASP A 273 24.63 -2.57 1.83
C ASP A 273 24.31 -3.99 1.34
N LEU A 274 25.31 -4.68 0.76
CA LEU A 274 25.15 -6.08 0.34
C LEU A 274 24.76 -6.99 1.51
N TYR A 275 25.43 -6.85 2.66
CA TYR A 275 25.12 -7.66 3.84
C TYR A 275 23.73 -7.34 4.41
N LEU A 276 23.33 -6.07 4.41
CA LEU A 276 21.99 -5.71 4.83
C LEU A 276 20.92 -6.27 3.88
N LYS A 277 21.20 -6.30 2.57
CA LYS A 277 20.33 -6.93 1.58
C LYS A 277 20.21 -8.44 1.79
N GLU A 278 21.32 -9.13 1.99
CA GLU A 278 21.34 -10.58 2.32
C GLU A 278 20.45 -10.89 3.53
N LEU A 279 20.56 -10.08 4.59
CA LEU A 279 19.71 -10.23 5.77
C LEU A 279 18.23 -9.98 5.44
N THR A 280 17.91 -8.94 4.66
CA THR A 280 16.50 -8.68 4.29
C THR A 280 15.91 -9.71 3.33
N GLU A 281 16.74 -10.35 2.50
CA GLU A 281 16.32 -11.38 1.54
C GLU A 281 16.23 -12.77 2.18
N ASN A 282 16.78 -12.96 3.38
CA ASN A 282 16.68 -14.22 4.11
C ASN A 282 15.27 -14.41 4.69
N ASP A 283 14.59 -15.48 4.26
CA ASP A 283 13.22 -15.84 4.65
C ASP A 283 12.98 -15.90 6.17
N PHE A 284 14.02 -16.17 6.96
CA PHE A 284 13.92 -16.34 8.41
C PHE A 284 14.40 -15.11 9.20
N PHE A 285 14.95 -14.09 8.55
CA PHE A 285 15.41 -12.89 9.25
C PHE A 285 14.25 -12.13 9.93
N GLU A 286 13.04 -12.19 9.38
CA GLU A 286 11.84 -11.62 10.04
C GLU A 286 11.64 -12.18 11.46
N LEU A 287 11.97 -13.46 11.70
CA LEU A 287 11.85 -14.09 13.02
C LEU A 287 12.92 -13.61 13.99
N ILE A 288 14.16 -13.43 13.51
CA ILE A 288 15.27 -12.88 14.31
C ILE A 288 14.99 -11.42 14.66
N SER A 289 14.53 -10.63 13.68
CA SER A 289 14.08 -9.25 13.91
C SER A 289 12.97 -9.19 14.96
N ALA A 290 11.95 -10.05 14.85
CA ALA A 290 10.86 -10.13 15.83
C ALA A 290 11.34 -10.53 17.24
N LYS A 291 12.29 -11.47 17.36
CA LYS A 291 12.92 -11.83 18.64
C LYS A 291 13.53 -10.59 19.29
N TYR A 292 14.35 -9.85 18.56
CA TYR A 292 15.04 -8.68 19.10
C TYR A 292 14.12 -7.50 19.41
N GLU A 293 13.05 -7.32 18.63
CA GLU A 293 11.98 -6.37 18.95
C GLU A 293 11.26 -6.71 20.26
N LEU A 294 10.97 -7.99 20.51
CA LEU A 294 10.40 -8.44 21.78
C LEU A 294 11.38 -8.24 22.94
N MET A 295 12.68 -8.53 22.74
CA MET A 295 13.70 -8.25 23.74
C MET A 295 13.77 -6.76 24.05
N ALA A 296 13.76 -5.88 23.04
CA ALA A 296 13.80 -4.43 23.24
C ALA A 296 12.58 -3.90 24.03
N GLN A 297 11.39 -4.47 23.78
CA GLN A 297 10.17 -4.14 24.54
C GLN A 297 10.27 -4.61 26.00
N ASN A 298 10.84 -5.79 26.24
CA ASN A 298 11.04 -6.30 27.60
C ASN A 298 12.14 -5.54 28.35
N VAL A 299 13.22 -5.14 27.69
CA VAL A 299 14.30 -4.32 28.26
C VAL A 299 13.80 -2.91 28.59
N SER A 300 12.82 -2.36 27.86
CA SER A 300 12.21 -1.08 28.28
C SER A 300 11.41 -1.15 29.59
N ARG A 301 11.16 -2.36 30.11
CA ARG A 301 10.49 -2.61 31.40
C ARG A 301 11.48 -2.95 32.53
N SER A 302 12.76 -3.18 32.23
CA SER A 302 13.82 -3.44 33.20
C SER A 302 14.97 -2.42 33.05
N LYS A 303 15.85 -2.29 34.05
CA LYS A 303 16.96 -1.32 34.02
C LYS A 303 17.91 -1.59 32.82
N PRO A 304 18.56 -0.55 32.26
CA PRO A 304 19.34 -0.67 31.02
C PRO A 304 20.54 -1.60 31.19
N ILE A 305 20.78 -2.41 30.14
CA ILE A 305 21.96 -3.27 30.00
C ILE A 305 23.19 -2.39 29.75
N GLU A 306 24.25 -2.62 30.51
CA GLU A 306 25.55 -1.93 30.33
C GLU A 306 26.11 -2.21 28.94
N ALA A 307 26.52 -1.13 28.27
CA ALA A 307 27.04 -1.16 26.91
C ALA A 307 28.42 -1.84 26.89
N CYS A 308 28.49 -3.03 26.30
CA CYS A 308 29.77 -3.67 25.96
C CYS A 308 30.33 -3.08 24.66
N MET A 309 30.89 -1.87 24.67
CA MET A 309 31.93 -1.44 23.72
C MET A 309 32.78 -0.32 24.33
N ASN A 310 33.89 -0.72 24.96
CA ASN A 310 35.15 0.02 24.92
C ASN A 310 36.08 -0.70 23.93
#